data_AF-A0A7Y8GU54-F1
#
_entry.id   AF-A0A7Y8GU54-F1
#
_cell.length_a   1.000
_cell.length_b   1.000
_cell.length_c   1.000
_cell.angle_alpha   90.00
_cell.angle_beta   90.00
_cell.angle_gamma   90.00
#
_symmetry.space_group_name_H-M   'P 1'
#
loop_
_entity.id
_entity.type
_entity.pdbx_description
1 polymer ?
#
loop_
_entity_poly.entity_id
_entity_poly.type
_entity_poly.pdbx_seq_one_letter_code
_entity_poly.pdbx_strand_id
1 'polypeptide(L)' 'MKLAIHFQDADAFYEQLLDAHEGLSREDSELLNARLILLLANQVGDARTLRECIEAAREMPTPAAE' A
#
# COMPACT_ATOMS: atom_id res chain seq x y z
N MET A 1 -9.37 15.09 5.31
CA MET A 1 -9.15 14.35 4.05
C MET A 1 -9.73 12.95 4.21
N LYS A 2 -10.55 12.44 3.28
CA LYS A 2 -11.09 11.07 3.38
C LYS A 2 -9.99 10.08 3.01
N LEU A 3 -9.28 9.57 4.01
CA LEU A 3 -8.36 8.43 3.90
C LEU A 3 -9.11 7.09 3.96
N ALA A 4 -10.44 7.11 4.01
CA ALA A 4 -11.26 5.91 3.87
C ALA A 4 -11.05 5.36 2.46
N ILE A 5 -10.85 4.04 2.35
CA ILE A 5 -10.76 3.31 1.09
C ILE A 5 -12.05 3.59 0.30
N HIS A 6 -11.95 4.52 -0.65
CA HIS A 6 -12.98 4.83 -1.64
C HIS A 6 -12.47 4.37 -3.01
N PHE A 7 -11.87 3.17 -3.05
CA PHE A 7 -11.43 2.54 -4.28
C PHE A 7 -12.55 1.60 -4.75
N GLN A 8 -13.19 1.93 -5.87
CA GLN A 8 -14.37 1.19 -6.39
C GLN A 8 -14.06 -0.30 -6.57
N ASP A 9 -12.82 -0.65 -6.92
CA ASP A 9 -12.36 -2.02 -7.15
C ASP A 9 -11.28 -2.43 -6.13
N ALA A 10 -11.49 -2.11 -4.83
CA ALA A 10 -10.52 -2.42 -3.77
C ALA A 10 -10.16 -3.91 -3.75
N ASP A 11 -11.18 -4.75 -3.96
CA ASP A 11 -11.05 -6.20 -3.98
C ASP A 11 -10.19 -6.66 -5.17
N ALA A 12 -10.44 -6.14 -6.38
CA ALA A 12 -9.68 -6.53 -7.57
C ALA A 12 -8.21 -6.07 -7.54
N PHE A 13 -7.93 -4.91 -6.93
CA PHE A 13 -6.55 -4.46 -6.71
C PHE A 13 -5.86 -5.30 -5.63
N TYR A 14 -6.58 -5.67 -4.57
CA TYR A 14 -6.05 -6.53 -3.52
C TYR A 14 -5.73 -7.94 -4.04
N GLU A 15 -6.58 -8.52 -4.88
CA GLU A 15 -6.31 -9.79 -5.57
C GLU A 15 -5.04 -9.70 -6.43
N GLN A 16 -4.90 -8.66 -7.27
CA GLN A 16 -3.69 -8.44 -8.07
C GLN A 16 -2.43 -8.30 -7.20
N LEU A 17 -2.55 -7.66 -6.04
CA LEU A 17 -1.44 -7.53 -5.10
C LEU A 17 -1.06 -8.89 -4.50
N LEU A 18 -2.03 -9.70 -4.10
CA LEU A 18 -1.79 -11.07 -3.60
C LEU A 18 -1.11 -11.94 -4.65
N ASP A 19 -1.61 -11.94 -5.88
CA ASP A 19 -1.04 -12.69 -7.00
C ASP A 19 0.42 -12.25 -7.26
N ALA A 20 0.70 -10.95 -7.15
CA ALA A 20 2.06 -10.42 -7.31
C ALA A 20 3.03 -10.92 -6.22
N HIS A 21 2.52 -11.33 -5.06
CA HIS A 21 3.30 -11.92 -3.97
C HIS A 21 3.43 -13.44 -4.04
N GLU A 22 2.68 -14.12 -4.92
CA GLU A 22 2.70 -15.58 -5.01
C GLU A 22 4.10 -16.10 -5.38
N GLY A 23 4.60 -17.06 -4.59
CA GLY A 23 5.92 -17.67 -4.81
C GLY A 23 7.12 -16.80 -4.39
N LEU A 24 6.92 -15.60 -3.87
CA LEU A 24 7.99 -14.76 -3.35
C LEU A 24 8.41 -15.18 -1.93
N SER A 25 9.70 -15.02 -1.63
CA SER A 25 10.17 -15.03 -0.25
C SER A 25 9.62 -13.81 0.51
N ARG A 26 9.73 -13.82 1.84
CA ARG A 26 9.34 -12.68 2.66
C ARG A 26 10.14 -11.44 2.26
N GLU A 27 11.45 -11.59 2.09
CA GLU A 27 12.35 -10.51 1.71
C GLU A 27 12.02 -9.94 0.32
N ASP A 28 11.70 -10.81 -0.64
CA ASP A 28 11.29 -10.40 -1.99
C ASP A 28 9.93 -9.70 -1.98
N SER A 29 9.00 -10.16 -1.13
CA SER A 29 7.70 -9.53 -0.89
C SER A 29 7.84 -8.13 -0.31
N GLU A 30 8.71 -7.94 0.69
CA GLU A 30 9.02 -6.63 1.26
C GLU A 30 9.64 -5.69 0.19
N LEU A 31 10.52 -6.22 -0.67
CA LEU A 31 11.12 -5.46 -1.76
C LEU A 31 10.11 -5.07 -2.85
N LEU A 32 9.17 -5.96 -3.18
CA LEU A 32 8.05 -5.66 -4.09
C LEU A 32 7.22 -4.50 -3.55
N ASN A 33 6.85 -4.56 -2.27
CA ASN A 33 6.08 -3.51 -1.61
C ASN A 33 6.80 -2.16 -1.62
N ALA A 34 8.11 -2.14 -1.31
CA ALA A 34 8.90 -0.91 -1.35
C ALA A 34 8.92 -0.28 -2.76
N ARG A 35 9.08 -1.11 -3.82
CA ARG A 35 9.05 -0.65 -5.21
C ARG A 35 7.66 -0.10 -5.58
N LEU A 36 6.60 -0.81 -5.20
CA LEU A 36 5.23 -0.39 -5.47
C LEU A 36 4.92 0.96 -4.82
N ILE A 37 5.31 1.16 -3.56
CA ILE A 37 5.16 2.44 -2.84
C ILE A 37 5.83 3.58 -3.60
N LEU A 38 7.06 3.38 -4.11
CA LEU A 38 7.78 4.41 -4.87
C LEU A 38 7.09 4.75 -6.20
N LEU A 39 6.56 3.74 -6.91
CA LEU A 39 5.83 3.95 -8.16
C LEU A 39 4.53 4.73 -7.91
N LEU A 40 3.77 4.36 -6.88
CA LEU A 40 2.57 5.08 -6.48
C LEU A 40 2.91 6.52 -6.03
N ALA A 41 4.00 6.71 -5.29
CA ALA A 41 4.45 8.03 -4.88
C ALA A 41 4.79 8.93 -6.08
N ASN A 42 5.44 8.37 -7.10
CA ASN A 42 5.69 9.06 -8.36
C ASN A 42 4.39 9.44 -9.09
N GLN A 43 3.37 8.56 -9.07
CA GLN A 43 2.06 8.84 -9.67
C GLN A 43 1.29 9.94 -8.92
N VAL A 44 1.44 10.02 -7.60
CA VAL A 44 0.80 11.06 -6.75
C VAL A 44 1.44 12.43 -6.97
N GLY A 45 2.77 12.51 -7.03
CA GLY A 45 3.50 13.73 -7.40
C GLY A 45 3.47 14.90 -6.39
N ASP A 46 2.74 14.80 -5.27
CA ASP A 46 2.70 15.82 -4.20
C ASP A 46 3.29 15.31 -2.88
N ALA A 47 4.42 15.88 -2.47
CA ALA A 47 5.10 15.55 -1.21
C ALA A 47 4.27 15.82 0.05
N ARG A 48 3.32 16.76 0.02
CA ARG A 48 2.42 17.02 1.16
C ARG A 48 1.42 15.88 1.32
N THR A 49 0.79 15.46 0.23
CA THR A 49 -0.11 14.30 0.20
C THR A 49 0.61 13.05 0.67
N LEU A 50 1.84 12.82 0.21
CA LEU A 50 2.64 11.66 0.64
C LEU A 50 2.92 11.67 2.14
N ARG A 51 3.26 12.84 2.72
CA ARG A 51 3.44 12.97 4.17
C ARG A 51 2.17 12.67 4.94
N GLU A 52 1.02 13.15 4.48
CA GLU A 52 -0.27 12.86 5.11
C GLU A 52 -0.62 11.37 5.03
N CYS A 53 -0.30 10.69 3.92
CA CYS A 53 -0.46 9.25 3.80
C CYS A 53 0.42 8.47 4.79
N ILE A 54 1.67 8.90 5.00
CA ILE A 54 2.58 8.27 5.97
C ILE A 54 2.06 8.44 7.41
N GLU A 55 1.64 9.66 7.78
CA GLU A 55 1.05 9.91 9.10
C GLU A 55 -0.19 9.05 9.32
N ALA A 56 -1.10 9.00 8.34
CA ALA A 56 -2.29 8.16 8.40
C ALA A 56 -1.96 6.66 8.54
N ALA A 57 -0.97 6.16 7.80
CA ALA A 57 -0.54 4.76 7.88
C ALA A 57 0.04 4.40 9.25
N ARG A 58 0.67 5.35 9.95
CA ARG A 58 1.17 5.14 11.33
C ARG A 58 0.06 5.08 12.37
N GLU A 59 -1.06 5.74 12.11
CA GLU A 59 -2.24 5.75 13.00
C GLU A 59 -3.18 4.57 12.75
N MET A 60 -3.06 3.88 11.61
CA MET A 60 -3.86 2.70 11.34
C MET A 60 -3.49 1.58 12.33
N PRO A 61 -4.47 0.98 13.03
CA PRO A 61 -4.18 -0.14 13.90
C PRO A 61 -3.63 -1.29 13.08
N THR A 62 -2.47 -1.83 13.49
CA THR A 62 -1.98 -3.08 12.93
C THR A 62 -3.04 -4.15 13.21
N PRO A 63 -3.60 -4.83 12.19
CA PRO A 63 -4.44 -5.98 12.46
C PRO A 63 -3.60 -6.96 13.28
N ALA A 64 -4.09 -7.35 14.45
CA ALA A 64 -3.42 -8.35 15.27
C ALA A 64 -3.19 -9.57 14.38
N ALA A 65 -1.93 -9.98 14.24
CA ALA A 65 -1.60 -11.22 13.57
C ALA A 65 -2.34 -12.35 14.32
N GLU A 66 -3.34 -12.94 13.68
CA GLU A 66 -3.93 -14.23 14.10
C GLU A 66 -2.97 -15.37 13.75
#